data_AF-A0A4P7NMN9-F1
#
_entry.id   AF-A0A4P7NMN9-F1
#
_cell.length_a   1.000
_cell.length_b   1.000
_cell.length_c   1.000
_cell.angle_alpha   90.00
_cell.angle_beta   90.00
_cell.angle_gamma   90.00
#
_symmetry.space_group_name_H-M   'P 1'
#
loop_
_entity.id
_entity.type
_entity.pdbx_description
1 polymer ?
#
loop_
_entity_poly.entity_id
_entity_poly.type
_entity_poly.pdbx_seq_one_letter_code
_entity_poly.pdbx_strand_id
1 'polypeptide(L)'
;MPGSEIIVSTQPSWGTNKASLLLDKEYSFLSGGIPHRAVELRLEDFQNVVGNEPLDAGAPPAANNVDKSNLHELRQPNGALHDAKVNDTKEELNRIILNVHLPPAPSEAIEAPFNYISSLKSKGVRNLLIMALNTWISLDHAAIEWVVSLVADIHNTSLMLDDVQDNSPLRRSNPATHTVFGMPQTVNSSVYATVDLIHRASEQGNAQAAQEVVVGMKKLLLGQSLDLLWTFEVSTPTFEEYMQMVDGKTGALFVMIYRIMVAVSPGQTVLPALERFTLLLGRYFQIRDDYANLASPDYSKAKGFCEDLDEGKCSFIMLHALRNAQPASLTILRHLLLQRRSAGCAGLGHKEKMLAILQETGSLKFTSEMLQQLHGSLVKELKDLEQTFGVRNQLLHDVLEALRE
;
A
#
# COMPACT_ATOMS: atom_id res chain seq x y z
N MET A 1 47.97 -2.37 -43.03
CA MET A 1 46.90 -1.51 -42.50
C MET A 1 45.70 -2.38 -42.19
N PRO A 2 45.03 -2.22 -41.03
CA PRO A 2 45.57 -2.41 -39.69
C PRO A 2 44.89 -3.59 -38.97
N GLY A 3 45.64 -4.22 -38.06
CA GLY A 3 45.12 -5.13 -37.06
C GLY A 3 44.63 -4.35 -35.84
N SER A 4 43.58 -4.86 -35.19
CA SER A 4 43.03 -4.31 -33.96
C SER A 4 43.64 -5.02 -32.74
N GLU A 5 44.36 -4.23 -31.95
CA GLU A 5 44.86 -4.57 -30.62
C GLU A 5 43.69 -4.86 -29.66
N ILE A 6 43.76 -6.00 -28.99
CA ILE A 6 42.92 -6.33 -27.84
C ILE A 6 43.61 -5.74 -26.61
N ILE A 7 43.08 -4.64 -26.09
CA ILE A 7 43.48 -4.10 -24.79
C ILE A 7 42.87 -4.99 -23.72
N VAL A 8 43.73 -5.76 -23.06
CA VAL A 8 43.47 -6.41 -21.78
C VAL A 8 43.35 -5.32 -20.71
N SER A 9 42.14 -5.06 -20.25
CA SER A 9 41.88 -4.19 -19.08
C SER A 9 41.44 -5.07 -17.91
N THR A 10 42.25 -5.01 -16.86
CA THR A 10 42.17 -5.71 -15.57
C THR A 10 40.80 -5.61 -14.91
N GLN A 11 40.31 -6.74 -14.41
CA GLN A 11 39.16 -6.84 -13.50
C GLN A 11 39.39 -6.00 -12.23
N PRO A 12 38.40 -5.25 -11.75
CA PRO A 12 38.36 -4.88 -10.35
C PRO A 12 37.61 -5.98 -9.59
N SER A 13 38.33 -6.69 -8.72
CA SER A 13 37.78 -7.55 -7.69
C SER A 13 36.95 -6.69 -6.72
N TRP A 14 35.63 -6.69 -6.88
CA TRP A 14 34.73 -6.05 -5.92
C TRP A 14 34.17 -7.12 -4.98
N GLY A 15 34.70 -7.09 -3.76
CA GLY A 15 34.42 -8.06 -2.72
C GLY A 15 32.95 -8.15 -2.34
N THR A 16 32.58 -9.38 -2.00
CA THR A 16 31.52 -9.97 -1.16
C THR A 16 30.87 -9.14 -0.03
N ASN A 17 31.16 -7.84 0.12
CA ASN A 17 30.80 -7.06 1.32
C ASN A 17 29.48 -6.26 1.24
N LYS A 18 28.82 -6.09 0.08
CA LYS A 18 27.58 -5.29 0.01
C LYS A 18 26.31 -6.08 0.34
N ALA A 19 26.25 -7.37 0.02
CA ALA A 19 25.12 -8.24 0.37
C ALA A 19 25.10 -8.55 1.88
N SER A 20 26.27 -8.73 2.53
CA SER A 20 26.33 -8.90 3.98
C SER A 20 25.99 -7.61 4.75
N LEU A 21 26.32 -6.44 4.21
CA LEU A 21 25.97 -5.14 4.82
C LEU A 21 24.47 -4.79 4.75
N LEU A 22 23.76 -5.32 3.74
CA LEU A 22 22.29 -5.23 3.68
C LEU A 22 21.66 -6.19 4.70
N LEU A 23 22.18 -7.41 4.82
CA LEU A 23 21.76 -8.39 5.82
C LEU A 23 22.02 -7.90 7.26
N ASP A 24 23.20 -7.33 7.58
CA ASP A 24 23.55 -6.88 8.94
C ASP A 24 22.74 -5.65 9.39
N LYS A 25 22.40 -4.74 8.47
CA LYS A 25 21.56 -3.57 8.80
C LYS A 25 20.08 -3.94 8.95
N GLU A 26 19.61 -4.96 8.24
CA GLU A 26 18.22 -5.45 8.32
C GLU A 26 18.01 -6.38 9.53
N TYR A 27 18.99 -7.22 9.89
CA TYR A 27 18.95 -8.09 11.08
C TYR A 27 18.94 -7.32 12.41
N SER A 28 19.64 -6.18 12.49
CA SER A 28 19.65 -5.29 13.66
C SER A 28 18.26 -4.75 14.01
N PHE A 29 17.33 -4.72 13.05
CA PHE A 29 16.02 -4.10 13.22
C PHE A 29 14.94 -5.10 13.64
N LEU A 30 15.10 -6.38 13.28
CA LEU A 30 14.23 -7.47 13.75
C LEU A 30 14.54 -7.91 15.18
N SER A 31 15.72 -7.58 15.71
CA SER A 31 16.21 -8.00 17.04
C SER A 31 16.18 -6.90 18.11
N GLY A 32 15.39 -5.83 17.90
CA GLY A 32 14.99 -4.90 18.96
C GLY A 32 16.13 -4.38 19.86
N GLY A 33 17.12 -3.69 19.29
CA GLY A 33 18.15 -3.03 20.09
C GLY A 33 18.81 -1.87 19.36
N ILE A 34 18.37 -0.63 19.61
CA ILE A 34 19.11 0.59 19.24
C ILE A 34 19.47 1.33 20.53
N PRO A 35 20.76 1.64 20.79
CA PRO A 35 21.17 2.43 21.95
C PRO A 35 20.88 3.92 21.77
N HIS A 36 20.46 4.54 22.87
CA HIS A 36 20.19 5.97 23.04
C HIS A 36 21.28 6.90 22.47
N ARG A 37 20.89 7.82 21.57
CA ARG A 37 21.27 9.24 21.68
C ARG A 37 20.35 10.15 20.84
N ALA A 38 19.97 11.25 21.48
CA ALA A 38 18.91 12.18 21.16
C ALA A 38 19.20 13.11 19.96
N VAL A 39 18.13 13.57 19.31
CA VAL A 39 18.03 14.93 18.77
C VAL A 39 16.65 15.47 19.14
N GLU A 40 16.63 16.46 20.02
CA GLU A 40 15.44 17.25 20.37
C GLU A 40 15.10 18.21 19.21
N LEU A 41 13.82 18.25 18.81
CA LEU A 41 13.26 19.36 18.03
C LEU A 41 12.09 19.94 18.84
N ARG A 42 12.17 21.26 19.12
CA ARG A 42 11.26 22.02 19.99
C ARG A 42 9.95 22.37 19.28
N LEU A 43 8.89 22.46 20.08
CA LEU A 43 7.48 22.61 19.73
C LEU A 43 7.03 24.04 19.36
N GLU A 44 7.92 24.93 18.90
CA GLU A 44 7.59 26.37 18.76
C GLU A 44 7.26 26.86 17.33
N ASP A 45 7.33 26.02 16.29
CA ASP A 45 7.13 26.47 14.90
C ASP A 45 5.71 26.29 14.32
N PHE A 46 4.72 25.89 15.13
CA PHE A 46 3.33 25.71 14.69
C PHE A 46 2.35 26.64 15.43
N GLN A 47 2.49 27.94 15.24
CA GLN A 47 1.42 28.91 15.50
C GLN A 47 1.39 29.94 14.38
N ASN A 48 0.44 29.77 13.45
CA ASN A 48 -0.31 30.84 12.75
C ASN A 48 -1.02 30.22 11.53
N VAL A 49 -2.30 29.85 11.66
CA VAL A 49 -3.42 30.13 10.72
C VAL A 49 -4.70 29.62 11.40
N VAL A 50 -5.40 30.48 12.15
CA VAL A 50 -6.86 30.38 12.33
C VAL A 50 -7.39 31.81 12.45
N GLY A 51 -8.07 32.29 11.41
CA GLY A 51 -8.86 33.52 11.43
C GLY A 51 -10.32 33.17 11.15
N ASN A 52 -11.14 33.16 12.20
CA ASN A 52 -12.60 33.12 12.14
C ASN A 52 -13.13 34.55 11.95
N GLU A 53 -14.07 34.77 11.03
CA GLU A 53 -15.12 35.79 11.18
C GLU A 53 -16.45 35.38 10.51
N PRO A 54 -17.61 35.87 11.00
CA PRO A 54 -18.93 35.26 10.79
C PRO A 54 -19.73 35.87 9.63
N LEU A 55 -20.71 35.09 9.16
CA LEU A 55 -21.70 35.46 8.14
C LEU A 55 -22.77 36.39 8.74
N ASP A 56 -22.98 37.56 8.12
CA ASP A 56 -24.15 38.43 8.37
C ASP A 56 -24.98 38.63 7.08
N ALA A 57 -26.29 38.64 7.25
CA ALA A 57 -27.30 38.65 6.19
C ALA A 57 -27.86 40.07 6.02
N GLY A 58 -27.80 40.62 4.79
CA GLY A 58 -28.36 41.92 4.45
C GLY A 58 -29.01 41.95 3.07
N ALA A 59 -30.26 42.41 3.02
CA ALA A 59 -31.16 42.53 1.86
C ALA A 59 -30.67 43.51 0.76
N PRO A 60 -31.22 43.45 -0.48
CA PRO A 60 -30.71 44.23 -1.62
C PRO A 60 -31.31 45.65 -1.70
N PRO A 61 -30.58 46.66 -2.20
CA PRO A 61 -31.17 47.96 -2.48
C PRO A 61 -31.77 48.04 -3.89
N ALA A 62 -32.75 48.94 -4.00
CA ALA A 62 -33.68 49.12 -5.09
C ALA A 62 -33.06 49.64 -6.41
N ALA A 63 -33.77 49.33 -7.49
CA ALA A 63 -33.56 49.83 -8.85
C ALA A 63 -33.72 51.36 -8.92
N ASN A 64 -32.78 52.01 -9.61
CA ASN A 64 -32.98 53.35 -10.17
C ASN A 64 -32.65 53.33 -11.67
N ASN A 65 -33.65 53.75 -12.45
CA ASN A 65 -33.58 54.03 -13.87
C ASN A 65 -32.48 55.08 -14.17
N VAL A 66 -31.62 54.78 -15.15
CA VAL A 66 -30.94 55.82 -15.92
C VAL A 66 -31.05 55.50 -17.40
N ASP A 67 -31.47 56.55 -18.10
CA ASP A 67 -31.87 56.72 -19.48
C ASP A 67 -30.81 56.26 -20.50
N LYS A 68 -31.26 55.50 -21.50
CA LYS A 68 -30.48 55.12 -22.68
C LYS A 68 -30.69 56.16 -23.78
N SER A 69 -30.03 57.29 -23.68
CA SER A 69 -29.95 58.21 -24.82
C SER A 69 -28.78 59.19 -24.67
N ASN A 70 -27.59 58.79 -25.12
CA ASN A 70 -26.64 59.65 -25.84
C ASN A 70 -25.43 58.83 -26.30
N LEU A 71 -25.54 58.34 -27.54
CA LEU A 71 -24.43 57.98 -28.40
C LEU A 71 -23.77 59.28 -28.87
N HIS A 72 -22.47 59.45 -28.67
CA HIS A 72 -21.45 59.57 -29.74
C HIS A 72 -20.13 60.13 -29.20
N GLU A 73 -19.04 59.57 -29.74
CA GLU A 73 -17.70 60.14 -29.82
C GLU A 73 -16.84 60.19 -28.56
N LEU A 74 -16.02 59.14 -28.40
CA LEU A 74 -14.57 59.24 -28.14
C LEU A 74 -13.94 57.89 -28.52
N ARG A 75 -13.78 57.65 -29.83
CA ARG A 75 -13.11 56.47 -30.38
C ARG A 75 -11.60 56.74 -30.37
N GLN A 76 -10.87 56.21 -29.38
CA GLN A 76 -9.41 56.17 -29.43
C GLN A 76 -8.92 54.95 -30.26
N PRO A 77 -7.78 55.06 -30.97
CA PRO A 77 -7.33 54.07 -31.96
C PRO A 77 -6.57 52.89 -31.32
N ASN A 78 -7.14 52.25 -30.28
CA ASN A 78 -6.53 51.08 -29.62
C ASN A 78 -7.07 49.71 -30.13
N GLY A 79 -8.06 49.70 -31.02
CA GLY A 79 -8.69 48.46 -31.52
C GLY A 79 -7.78 47.63 -32.42
N ALA A 80 -7.07 48.24 -33.37
CA ALA A 80 -6.33 47.49 -34.39
C ALA A 80 -5.14 46.66 -33.85
N LEU A 81 -4.44 47.15 -32.83
CA LEU A 81 -3.35 46.41 -32.16
C LEU A 81 -3.87 45.30 -31.23
N HIS A 82 -5.04 45.51 -30.62
CA HIS A 82 -5.70 44.51 -29.80
C HIS A 82 -6.30 43.39 -30.66
N ASP A 83 -6.92 43.74 -31.79
CA ASP A 83 -7.52 42.81 -32.74
C ASP A 83 -6.48 41.98 -33.50
N ALA A 84 -5.33 42.58 -33.86
CA ALA A 84 -4.21 41.86 -34.47
C ALA A 84 -3.59 40.83 -33.52
N LYS A 85 -3.32 41.21 -32.26
CA LYS A 85 -2.83 40.27 -31.22
C LYS A 85 -3.83 39.15 -30.95
N VAL A 86 -5.13 39.46 -30.90
CA VAL A 86 -6.17 38.45 -30.70
C VAL A 86 -6.27 37.50 -31.88
N ASN A 87 -6.08 37.96 -33.12
CA ASN A 87 -6.07 37.10 -34.30
C ASN A 87 -4.80 36.24 -34.39
N ASP A 88 -3.62 36.78 -34.10
CA ASP A 88 -2.38 35.97 -33.99
C ASP A 88 -2.52 34.87 -32.94
N THR A 89 -3.16 35.19 -31.80
CA THR A 89 -3.43 34.21 -30.73
C THR A 89 -4.43 33.14 -31.18
N LYS A 90 -5.45 33.49 -31.97
CA LYS A 90 -6.42 32.51 -32.51
C LYS A 90 -5.78 31.59 -33.55
N GLU A 91 -4.88 32.11 -34.38
CA GLU A 91 -4.17 31.33 -35.39
C GLU A 91 -3.17 30.37 -34.75
N GLU A 92 -2.46 30.81 -33.71
CA GLU A 92 -1.60 29.95 -32.89
C GLU A 92 -2.41 28.87 -32.15
N LEU A 93 -3.52 29.24 -31.50
CA LEU A 93 -4.42 28.29 -30.85
C LEU A 93 -4.98 27.28 -31.84
N ASN A 94 -5.43 27.70 -33.01
CA ASN A 94 -5.89 26.79 -34.06
C ASN A 94 -4.78 25.84 -34.50
N ARG A 95 -3.53 26.32 -34.62
CA ARG A 95 -2.39 25.46 -34.95
C ARG A 95 -2.13 24.42 -33.86
N ILE A 96 -2.21 24.81 -32.58
CA ILE A 96 -2.03 23.90 -31.43
C ILE A 96 -3.18 22.89 -31.36
N ILE A 97 -4.44 23.35 -31.47
CA ILE A 97 -5.64 22.50 -31.43
C ILE A 97 -5.64 21.46 -32.55
N LEU A 98 -5.20 21.86 -33.75
CA LEU A 98 -5.12 20.98 -34.91
C LEU A 98 -3.84 20.14 -34.94
N ASN A 99 -2.88 20.39 -34.04
CA ASN A 99 -1.66 19.59 -33.97
C ASN A 99 -1.94 18.25 -33.28
N VAL A 100 -2.08 17.19 -34.09
CA VAL A 100 -2.24 15.81 -33.60
C VAL A 100 -0.91 15.14 -33.23
N HIS A 101 0.23 15.82 -33.43
CA HIS A 101 1.58 15.34 -33.10
C HIS A 101 2.22 16.22 -32.03
N LEU A 102 1.50 16.43 -30.92
CA LEU A 102 2.07 17.10 -29.75
C LEU A 102 3.19 16.22 -29.15
N PRO A 103 4.22 16.84 -28.54
CA PRO A 103 5.20 16.10 -27.78
C PRO A 103 4.53 15.30 -26.66
N PRO A 104 5.11 14.17 -26.22
CA PRO A 104 4.56 13.41 -25.11
C PRO A 104 4.46 14.29 -23.86
N ALA A 105 3.41 14.09 -23.08
CA ALA A 105 3.23 14.79 -21.82
C ALA A 105 4.36 14.40 -20.83
N PRO A 106 4.84 15.33 -19.99
CA PRO A 106 5.73 14.98 -18.89
C PRO A 106 5.09 13.96 -17.95
N SER A 107 5.86 12.97 -17.49
CA SER A 107 5.36 11.90 -16.62
C SER A 107 5.40 12.23 -15.13
N GLU A 108 6.01 13.36 -14.73
CA GLU A 108 6.17 13.74 -13.32
C GLU A 108 4.85 13.71 -12.54
N ALA A 109 3.77 14.22 -13.12
CA ALA A 109 2.46 14.26 -12.45
C ALA A 109 1.86 12.87 -12.19
N ILE A 110 2.17 11.87 -13.03
CA ILE A 110 1.67 10.49 -12.86
C ILE A 110 2.63 9.65 -12.00
N GLU A 111 3.92 9.95 -12.01
CA GLU A 111 4.94 9.19 -11.27
C GLU A 111 5.15 9.70 -9.84
N ALA A 112 4.95 11.00 -9.56
CA ALA A 112 5.28 11.59 -8.26
C ALA A 112 4.61 10.89 -7.06
N PRO A 113 3.32 10.52 -7.08
CA PRO A 113 2.70 9.78 -5.97
C PRO A 113 3.33 8.40 -5.74
N PHE A 114 3.68 7.69 -6.81
CA PHE A 114 4.32 6.38 -6.73
C PHE A 114 5.78 6.48 -6.23
N ASN A 115 6.52 7.47 -6.72
CA ASN A 115 7.88 7.75 -6.28
C ASN A 115 7.92 8.12 -4.78
N TYR A 116 6.93 8.88 -4.31
CA TYR A 116 6.80 9.20 -2.89
C TYR A 116 6.67 7.95 -2.02
N ILE A 117 5.68 7.08 -2.27
CA ILE A 117 5.51 5.87 -1.44
C ILE A 117 6.71 4.92 -1.51
N SER A 118 7.37 4.86 -2.67
CA SER A 118 8.57 4.05 -2.88
C SER A 118 9.79 4.59 -2.11
N SER A 119 9.84 5.90 -1.85
CA SER A 119 10.89 6.53 -1.05
C SER A 119 10.79 6.24 0.46
N LEU A 120 9.60 5.85 0.94
CA LEU A 120 9.37 5.57 2.36
C LEU A 120 10.06 4.26 2.76
N LYS A 121 10.76 4.23 3.90
CA LYS A 121 11.49 3.04 4.37
C LYS A 121 10.55 1.88 4.72
N SER A 122 10.72 0.72 4.08
CA SER A 122 9.93 -0.50 4.33
C SER A 122 10.68 -1.52 5.21
N LYS A 123 9.96 -2.47 5.82
CA LYS A 123 10.53 -3.55 6.65
C LYS A 123 11.17 -4.72 5.85
N GLY A 124 11.16 -4.68 4.51
CA GLY A 124 11.87 -5.68 3.67
C GLY A 124 11.33 -7.12 3.65
N VAL A 125 10.25 -7.45 4.37
CA VAL A 125 9.72 -8.83 4.52
C VAL A 125 9.53 -9.58 3.19
N ARG A 126 9.02 -8.90 2.15
CA ARG A 126 8.79 -9.50 0.82
C ARG A 126 10.09 -9.84 0.10
N ASN A 127 11.13 -9.01 0.25
CA ASN A 127 12.45 -9.28 -0.34
C ASN A 127 13.08 -10.50 0.34
N LEU A 128 12.97 -10.58 1.67
CA LEU A 128 13.43 -11.75 2.42
C LEU A 128 12.70 -13.02 1.98
N LEU A 129 11.38 -12.96 1.74
CA LEU A 129 10.61 -14.09 1.21
C LEU A 129 11.12 -14.52 -0.17
N ILE A 130 11.33 -13.58 -1.10
CA ILE A 130 11.85 -13.90 -2.44
C ILE A 130 13.21 -14.60 -2.34
N MET A 131 14.13 -14.05 -1.53
CA MET A 131 15.44 -14.65 -1.30
C MET A 131 15.34 -16.04 -0.66
N ALA A 132 14.42 -16.21 0.29
CA ALA A 132 14.20 -17.47 0.96
C ALA A 132 13.65 -18.53 -0.02
N LEU A 133 12.62 -18.20 -0.81
CA LEU A 133 12.08 -19.08 -1.85
C LEU A 133 13.13 -19.42 -2.91
N ASN A 134 14.04 -18.48 -3.22
CA ASN A 134 15.08 -18.71 -4.19
C ASN A 134 16.09 -19.80 -3.79
N THR A 135 16.18 -20.15 -2.51
CA THR A 135 16.94 -21.32 -2.03
C THR A 135 16.49 -22.61 -2.71
N TRP A 136 15.21 -22.70 -3.10
CA TRP A 136 14.65 -23.87 -3.78
C TRP A 136 14.40 -23.63 -5.27
N ILE A 137 14.00 -22.42 -5.67
CA ILE A 137 13.68 -22.10 -7.08
C ILE A 137 14.95 -21.90 -7.91
N SER A 138 16.03 -21.38 -7.31
CA SER A 138 17.34 -21.21 -7.97
C SER A 138 17.32 -20.34 -9.24
N LEU A 139 16.66 -19.18 -9.17
CA LEU A 139 16.74 -18.15 -10.21
C LEU A 139 18.14 -17.53 -10.29
N ASP A 140 18.49 -17.03 -11.48
CA ASP A 140 19.67 -16.20 -11.66
C ASP A 140 19.49 -14.79 -11.09
N HIS A 141 20.59 -14.04 -11.00
CA HIS A 141 20.59 -12.71 -10.39
C HIS A 141 19.64 -11.73 -11.09
N ALA A 142 19.60 -11.75 -12.42
CA ALA A 142 18.78 -10.81 -13.19
C ALA A 142 17.28 -11.08 -12.99
N ALA A 143 16.90 -12.36 -12.96
CA ALA A 143 15.53 -12.77 -12.66
C ALA A 143 15.13 -12.40 -11.22
N ILE A 144 16.01 -12.57 -10.22
CA ILE A 144 15.73 -12.16 -8.84
C ILE A 144 15.51 -10.64 -8.76
N GLU A 145 16.41 -9.83 -9.31
CA GLU A 145 16.29 -8.36 -9.29
C GLU A 145 14.98 -7.91 -9.94
N TRP A 146 14.61 -8.53 -11.07
CA TRP A 146 13.37 -8.26 -11.76
C TRP A 146 12.15 -8.62 -10.91
N VAL A 147 12.12 -9.81 -10.29
CA VAL A 147 11.01 -10.23 -9.40
C VAL A 147 10.91 -9.30 -8.18
N VAL A 148 12.04 -8.96 -7.55
CA VAL A 148 12.06 -8.06 -6.39
C VAL A 148 11.49 -6.69 -6.75
N SER A 149 11.92 -6.13 -7.89
CA SER A 149 11.41 -4.85 -8.40
C SER A 149 9.90 -4.90 -8.67
N LEU A 150 9.45 -5.90 -9.45
CA LEU A 150 8.05 -6.05 -9.82
C LEU A 150 7.14 -6.23 -8.59
N VAL A 151 7.54 -7.07 -7.63
CA VAL A 151 6.78 -7.33 -6.41
C VAL A 151 6.76 -6.12 -5.48
N ALA A 152 7.86 -5.36 -5.38
CA ALA A 152 7.89 -4.13 -4.62
C ALA A 152 6.90 -3.10 -5.17
N ASP A 153 6.85 -2.97 -6.50
CA ASP A 153 5.96 -2.04 -7.19
C ASP A 153 4.49 -2.46 -7.10
N ILE A 154 4.18 -3.75 -7.25
CA ILE A 154 2.83 -4.32 -7.02
C ILE A 154 2.36 -3.94 -5.62
N HIS A 155 3.21 -4.15 -4.62
CA HIS A 155 2.84 -3.86 -3.24
C HIS A 155 2.70 -2.36 -2.96
N ASN A 156 3.60 -1.51 -3.46
CA ASN A 156 3.48 -0.06 -3.28
C ASN A 156 2.20 0.46 -3.96
N THR A 157 1.85 -0.06 -5.14
CA THR A 157 0.61 0.25 -5.83
C THR A 157 -0.61 -0.15 -4.99
N SER A 158 -0.61 -1.35 -4.41
CA SER A 158 -1.72 -1.77 -3.55
C SER A 158 -1.83 -0.92 -2.28
N LEU A 159 -0.70 -0.51 -1.68
CA LEU A 159 -0.72 0.34 -0.48
C LEU A 159 -1.29 1.74 -0.76
N MET A 160 -1.00 2.34 -1.91
CA MET A 160 -1.59 3.64 -2.29
C MET A 160 -3.12 3.57 -2.35
N LEU A 161 -3.66 2.48 -2.89
CA LEU A 161 -5.11 2.25 -2.96
C LEU A 161 -5.70 1.91 -1.59
N ASP A 162 -5.06 1.05 -0.81
CA ASP A 162 -5.46 0.65 0.54
C ASP A 162 -5.55 1.89 1.46
N ASP A 163 -4.51 2.73 1.49
CA ASP A 163 -4.49 3.98 2.27
C ASP A 163 -5.66 4.91 1.90
N VAL A 164 -6.01 5.02 0.61
CA VAL A 164 -7.17 5.81 0.16
C VAL A 164 -8.48 5.20 0.61
N GLN A 165 -8.62 3.89 0.44
CA GLN A 165 -9.87 3.16 0.69
C GLN A 165 -10.18 3.07 2.19
N ASP A 166 -9.13 2.99 3.01
CA ASP A 166 -9.23 2.92 4.47
C ASP A 166 -9.22 4.31 5.14
N ASN A 167 -8.94 5.36 4.34
CA ASN A 167 -8.79 6.74 4.81
C ASN A 167 -7.66 6.87 5.87
N SER A 168 -6.58 6.10 5.69
CA SER A 168 -5.43 6.04 6.60
C SER A 168 -4.61 7.33 6.50
N PRO A 169 -4.41 8.10 7.60
CA PRO A 169 -3.70 9.37 7.53
C PRO A 169 -2.19 9.20 7.40
N LEU A 170 -1.64 8.06 7.84
CA LEU A 170 -0.22 7.82 7.96
C LEU A 170 0.20 6.51 7.30
N ARG A 171 1.39 6.52 6.70
CA ARG A 171 2.08 5.33 6.19
C ARG A 171 3.54 5.38 6.60
N ARG A 172 4.01 4.36 7.34
CA ARG A 172 5.40 4.27 7.82
C ARG A 172 5.83 5.54 8.57
N SER A 173 4.98 6.04 9.48
CA SER A 173 5.17 7.29 10.24
C SER A 173 5.25 8.58 9.41
N ASN A 174 4.91 8.55 8.12
CA ASN A 174 4.86 9.71 7.24
C ASN A 174 3.41 9.93 6.74
N PRO A 175 3.05 11.12 6.24
CA PRO A 175 1.74 11.33 5.63
C PRO A 175 1.46 10.31 4.53
N ALA A 176 0.27 9.71 4.52
CA ALA A 176 -0.11 8.77 3.46
C ALA A 176 -0.16 9.50 2.09
N THR A 177 0.09 8.79 0.99
CA THR A 177 0.26 9.41 -0.34
C THR A 177 -0.90 10.33 -0.74
N HIS A 178 -2.14 9.92 -0.44
CA HIS A 178 -3.33 10.72 -0.76
C HIS A 178 -3.49 11.98 0.11
N THR A 179 -2.86 12.04 1.27
CA THR A 179 -2.82 13.25 2.11
C THR A 179 -1.82 14.29 1.58
N VAL A 180 -0.87 13.87 0.74
CA VAL A 180 0.11 14.75 0.08
C VAL A 180 -0.38 15.20 -1.29
N PHE A 181 -0.81 14.27 -2.14
CA PHE A 181 -1.15 14.54 -3.54
C PHE A 181 -2.66 14.66 -3.80
N GLY A 182 -3.49 14.36 -2.80
CA GLY A 182 -4.93 14.23 -2.95
C GLY A 182 -5.34 12.85 -3.47
N MET A 183 -6.57 12.47 -3.14
CA MET A 183 -7.18 11.22 -3.58
C MET A 183 -7.20 11.06 -5.12
N PRO A 184 -7.60 12.06 -5.93
CA PRO A 184 -7.71 11.87 -7.38
C PRO A 184 -6.38 11.52 -8.04
N GLN A 185 -5.29 12.22 -7.68
CA GLN A 185 -3.96 11.97 -8.24
C GLN A 185 -3.41 10.62 -7.77
N THR A 186 -3.63 10.26 -6.50
CA THR A 186 -3.15 8.98 -5.94
C THR A 186 -3.83 7.79 -6.62
N VAL A 187 -5.15 7.85 -6.80
CA VAL A 187 -5.91 6.79 -7.50
C VAL A 187 -5.46 6.69 -8.96
N ASN A 188 -5.37 7.81 -9.67
CA ASN A 188 -4.94 7.81 -11.08
C ASN A 188 -3.53 7.23 -11.26
N SER A 189 -2.59 7.61 -10.39
CA SER A 189 -1.22 7.10 -10.40
C SER A 189 -1.15 5.60 -10.06
N SER A 190 -2.00 5.12 -9.15
CA SER A 190 -2.08 3.69 -8.82
C SER A 190 -2.64 2.86 -9.98
N VAL A 191 -3.64 3.38 -10.71
CA VAL A 191 -4.18 2.73 -11.91
C VAL A 191 -3.12 2.69 -13.01
N TYR A 192 -2.42 3.80 -13.26
CA TYR A 192 -1.32 3.84 -14.20
C TYR A 192 -0.21 2.84 -13.84
N ALA A 193 0.24 2.83 -12.59
CA ALA A 193 1.25 1.88 -12.10
C ALA A 193 0.80 0.42 -12.28
N THR A 194 -0.48 0.12 -12.07
CA THR A 194 -1.03 -1.23 -12.33
C THR A 194 -0.93 -1.62 -13.80
N VAL A 195 -1.25 -0.71 -14.73
CA VAL A 195 -1.14 -0.96 -16.18
C VAL A 195 0.31 -1.14 -16.58
N ASP A 196 1.21 -0.28 -16.08
CA ASP A 196 2.66 -0.39 -16.30
C ASP A 196 3.24 -1.73 -15.78
N LEU A 197 2.82 -2.15 -14.59
CA LEU A 197 3.20 -3.44 -14.00
C LEU A 197 2.84 -4.62 -14.90
N ILE A 198 1.62 -4.63 -15.45
CA ILE A 198 1.16 -5.68 -16.38
C ILE A 198 1.96 -5.62 -17.68
N HIS A 199 2.23 -4.42 -18.19
CA HIS A 199 3.06 -4.22 -19.37
C HIS A 199 4.47 -4.78 -19.17
N ARG A 200 5.18 -4.35 -18.12
CA ARG A 200 6.52 -4.86 -17.75
C ARG A 200 6.55 -6.36 -17.50
N ALA A 201 5.50 -6.92 -16.90
CA ALA A 201 5.38 -8.36 -16.72
C ALA A 201 5.23 -9.13 -18.04
N SER A 202 4.69 -8.48 -19.08
CA SER A 202 4.49 -9.07 -20.42
C SER A 202 5.69 -8.91 -21.35
N GLU A 203 6.60 -7.99 -21.03
CA GLU A 203 7.82 -7.77 -21.80
C GLU A 203 8.75 -9.00 -21.74
N GLN A 204 9.72 -9.04 -22.66
CA GLN A 204 10.76 -10.07 -22.71
C GLN A 204 10.26 -11.53 -22.89
N GLY A 205 9.03 -11.70 -23.41
CA GLY A 205 8.48 -13.02 -23.74
C GLY A 205 7.91 -13.79 -22.55
N ASN A 206 7.71 -13.14 -21.40
CA ASN A 206 7.22 -13.78 -20.19
C ASN A 206 5.70 -13.71 -20.05
N ALA A 207 4.98 -14.23 -21.04
CA ALA A 207 3.52 -14.25 -21.03
C ALA A 207 2.93 -14.95 -19.78
N GLN A 208 3.64 -15.93 -19.23
CA GLN A 208 3.23 -16.61 -18.01
C GLN A 208 3.34 -15.70 -16.79
N ALA A 209 4.41 -14.92 -16.61
CA ALA A 209 4.50 -13.98 -15.50
C ALA A 209 3.41 -12.91 -15.58
N ALA A 210 3.14 -12.35 -16.76
CA ALA A 210 2.02 -11.42 -16.95
C ALA A 210 0.67 -12.05 -16.56
N GLN A 211 0.45 -13.31 -16.94
CA GLN A 211 -0.76 -14.04 -16.53
C GLN A 211 -0.83 -14.19 -15.01
N GLU A 212 0.26 -14.53 -14.33
CA GLU A 212 0.30 -14.66 -12.88
C GLU A 212 0.09 -13.31 -12.17
N VAL A 213 0.62 -12.21 -12.71
CA VAL A 213 0.31 -10.84 -12.22
C VAL A 213 -1.19 -10.56 -12.36
N VAL A 214 -1.78 -10.77 -13.53
CA VAL A 214 -3.22 -10.50 -13.76
C VAL A 214 -4.10 -11.35 -12.85
N VAL A 215 -3.82 -12.65 -12.74
CA VAL A 215 -4.58 -13.57 -11.88
C VAL A 215 -4.43 -13.20 -10.41
N GLY A 216 -3.21 -12.89 -9.95
CA GLY A 216 -2.94 -12.46 -8.58
C GLY A 216 -3.62 -11.14 -8.24
N MET A 217 -3.50 -10.12 -9.10
CA MET A 217 -4.16 -8.82 -8.92
C MET A 217 -5.69 -8.93 -8.88
N LYS A 218 -6.29 -9.81 -9.71
CA LYS A 218 -7.73 -10.08 -9.63
C LYS A 218 -8.13 -10.67 -8.28
N LYS A 219 -7.35 -11.60 -7.73
CA LYS A 219 -7.61 -12.17 -6.40
C LYS A 219 -7.46 -11.11 -5.30
N LEU A 220 -6.42 -10.27 -5.38
CA LEU A 220 -6.20 -9.12 -4.48
C LEU A 220 -7.42 -8.22 -4.43
N LEU A 221 -7.91 -7.79 -5.59
CA LEU A 221 -9.07 -6.91 -5.70
C LEU A 221 -10.37 -7.58 -5.21
N LEU A 222 -10.56 -8.88 -5.46
CA LEU A 222 -11.69 -9.62 -4.91
C LEU A 222 -11.66 -9.70 -3.39
N GLY A 223 -10.49 -10.00 -2.80
CA GLY A 223 -10.32 -9.98 -1.35
C GLY A 223 -10.61 -8.60 -0.77
N GLN A 224 -10.01 -7.55 -1.33
CA GLN A 224 -10.26 -6.17 -0.92
C GLN A 224 -11.75 -5.80 -0.98
N SER A 225 -12.48 -6.27 -2.01
CA SER A 225 -13.90 -5.97 -2.14
C SER A 225 -14.75 -6.49 -0.98
N LEU A 226 -14.38 -7.64 -0.40
CA LEU A 226 -15.08 -8.22 0.75
C LEU A 226 -14.83 -7.38 2.01
N ASP A 227 -13.58 -7.00 2.25
CA ASP A 227 -13.19 -6.15 3.39
C ASP A 227 -13.92 -4.80 3.36
N LEU A 228 -13.96 -4.15 2.18
CA LEU A 228 -14.67 -2.90 1.96
C LEU A 228 -16.19 -3.04 2.13
N LEU A 229 -16.78 -4.12 1.60
CA LEU A 229 -18.22 -4.38 1.72
C LEU A 229 -18.63 -4.48 3.19
N TRP A 230 -17.93 -5.31 3.97
CA TRP A 230 -18.28 -5.53 5.38
C TRP A 230 -18.06 -4.27 6.23
N THR A 231 -17.00 -3.52 5.93
CA THR A 231 -16.72 -2.24 6.59
C THR A 231 -17.81 -1.21 6.29
N PHE A 232 -18.23 -1.10 5.03
CA PHE A 232 -19.26 -0.14 4.61
C PHE A 232 -20.65 -0.49 5.17
N GLU A 233 -21.05 -1.76 5.06
CA GLU A 233 -22.36 -2.23 5.52
C GLU A 233 -22.43 -2.44 7.03
N VAL A 234 -21.27 -2.46 7.72
CA VAL A 234 -21.15 -2.84 9.14
C VAL A 234 -21.74 -4.25 9.35
N SER A 235 -21.43 -5.15 8.43
CA SER A 235 -21.88 -6.54 8.45
C SER A 235 -20.80 -7.46 9.03
N THR A 236 -21.23 -8.56 9.64
CA THR A 236 -20.33 -9.52 10.30
C THR A 236 -20.22 -10.79 9.45
N PRO A 237 -19.07 -11.08 8.84
CA PRO A 237 -18.88 -12.32 8.10
C PRO A 237 -18.82 -13.54 9.02
N THR A 238 -18.82 -14.73 8.43
CA THR A 238 -18.36 -15.97 9.05
C THR A 238 -16.83 -16.04 9.07
N PHE A 239 -16.27 -16.94 9.89
CA PHE A 239 -14.82 -17.18 9.87
C PHE A 239 -14.33 -17.72 8.52
N GLU A 240 -15.15 -18.51 7.83
CA GLU A 240 -14.80 -19.03 6.50
C GLU A 240 -14.73 -17.89 5.46
N GLU A 241 -15.74 -17.02 5.43
CA GLU A 241 -15.74 -15.84 4.56
C GLU A 241 -14.56 -14.92 4.89
N TYR A 242 -14.28 -14.65 6.17
CA TYR A 242 -13.10 -13.87 6.56
C TYR A 242 -11.80 -14.52 6.04
N MET A 243 -11.64 -15.85 6.13
CA MET A 243 -10.47 -16.52 5.56
C MET A 243 -10.39 -16.41 4.04
N GLN A 244 -11.52 -16.44 3.33
CA GLN A 244 -11.57 -16.20 1.89
C GLN A 244 -11.12 -14.78 1.54
N MET A 245 -11.54 -13.78 2.33
CA MET A 245 -11.06 -12.41 2.20
C MET A 245 -9.55 -12.32 2.42
N VAL A 246 -9.03 -12.92 3.50
CA VAL A 246 -7.59 -12.91 3.81
C VAL A 246 -6.77 -13.59 2.71
N ASP A 247 -7.25 -14.73 2.21
CA ASP A 247 -6.63 -15.45 1.08
C ASP A 247 -6.62 -14.60 -0.19
N GLY A 248 -7.69 -13.85 -0.45
CA GLY A 248 -7.80 -12.94 -1.57
C GLY A 248 -6.90 -11.72 -1.43
N LYS A 249 -6.85 -11.08 -0.25
CA LYS A 249 -6.20 -9.77 -0.01
C LYS A 249 -4.71 -9.88 0.31
N THR A 250 -4.32 -10.71 1.26
CA THR A 250 -2.91 -10.83 1.68
C THR A 250 -2.29 -12.12 1.18
N GLY A 251 -3.01 -13.24 1.28
CA GLY A 251 -2.57 -14.54 0.79
C GLY A 251 -2.22 -14.54 -0.70
N ALA A 252 -3.03 -13.87 -1.53
CA ALA A 252 -2.83 -13.84 -2.97
C ALA A 252 -1.51 -13.17 -3.37
N LEU A 253 -1.02 -12.17 -2.62
CA LEU A 253 0.28 -11.56 -2.88
C LEU A 253 1.42 -12.56 -2.64
N PHE A 254 1.39 -13.29 -1.52
CA PHE A 254 2.41 -14.30 -1.21
C PHE A 254 2.43 -15.43 -2.25
N VAL A 255 1.25 -15.91 -2.66
CA VAL A 255 1.12 -16.93 -3.71
C VAL A 255 1.57 -16.38 -5.07
N MET A 256 1.23 -15.13 -5.39
CA MET A 256 1.63 -14.48 -6.63
C MET A 256 3.16 -14.32 -6.72
N ILE A 257 3.84 -13.95 -5.63
CA ILE A 257 5.31 -13.89 -5.58
C ILE A 257 5.91 -15.24 -5.99
N TYR A 258 5.44 -16.33 -5.36
CA TYR A 258 5.91 -17.68 -5.66
C TYR A 258 5.65 -18.06 -7.14
N ARG A 259 4.44 -17.80 -7.64
CA ARG A 259 4.06 -18.13 -9.01
C ARG A 259 4.82 -17.34 -10.07
N ILE A 260 5.09 -16.06 -9.82
CA ILE A 260 5.94 -15.24 -10.69
C ILE A 260 7.36 -15.82 -10.72
N MET A 261 7.92 -16.19 -9.57
CA MET A 261 9.25 -16.82 -9.52
C MET A 261 9.31 -18.13 -10.32
N VAL A 262 8.27 -18.98 -10.24
CA VAL A 262 8.17 -20.20 -11.04
C VAL A 262 8.00 -19.88 -12.53
N ALA A 263 7.18 -18.90 -12.88
CA ALA A 263 6.94 -18.49 -14.27
C ALA A 263 8.20 -18.00 -14.98
N VAL A 264 9.14 -17.41 -14.22
CA VAL A 264 10.43 -16.94 -14.75
C VAL A 264 11.55 -17.98 -14.61
N SER A 265 11.24 -19.18 -14.11
CA SER A 265 12.19 -20.28 -13.90
C SER A 265 12.00 -21.39 -14.95
N PRO A 266 12.84 -21.47 -16.00
CA PRO A 266 12.72 -22.49 -17.03
C PRO A 266 12.69 -23.91 -16.45
N GLY A 267 11.68 -24.70 -16.85
CA GLY A 267 11.56 -26.11 -16.46
C GLY A 267 11.00 -26.38 -15.07
N GLN A 268 10.69 -25.34 -14.27
CA GLN A 268 9.99 -25.52 -13.00
C GLN A 268 8.46 -25.44 -13.17
N THR A 269 7.76 -26.15 -12.28
CA THR A 269 6.31 -26.14 -12.20
C THR A 269 5.85 -25.78 -10.79
N VAL A 270 4.62 -25.28 -10.69
CA VAL A 270 4.03 -24.93 -9.41
C VAL A 270 3.88 -26.19 -8.55
N LEU A 271 4.49 -26.17 -7.37
CA LEU A 271 4.40 -27.19 -6.35
C LEU A 271 3.24 -26.86 -5.41
N PRO A 272 2.17 -27.68 -5.35
CA PRO A 272 1.00 -27.39 -4.51
C PRO A 272 1.33 -27.20 -3.03
N ALA A 273 2.34 -27.91 -2.50
CA ALA A 273 2.78 -27.78 -1.11
C ALA A 273 3.37 -26.40 -0.82
N LEU A 274 4.16 -25.83 -1.74
CA LEU A 274 4.78 -24.51 -1.56
C LEU A 274 3.75 -23.39 -1.74
N GLU A 275 2.78 -23.56 -2.65
CA GLU A 275 1.62 -22.67 -2.74
C GLU A 275 0.80 -22.68 -1.45
N ARG A 276 0.54 -23.86 -0.87
CA ARG A 276 -0.15 -23.96 0.42
C ARG A 276 0.63 -23.27 1.54
N PHE A 277 1.95 -23.45 1.60
CA PHE A 277 2.79 -22.78 2.59
C PHE A 277 2.73 -21.25 2.45
N THR A 278 2.86 -20.73 1.23
CA THR A 278 2.79 -19.27 0.98
C THR A 278 1.41 -18.68 1.31
N LEU A 279 0.33 -19.42 1.04
CA LEU A 279 -1.02 -19.01 1.45
C LEU A 279 -1.17 -18.96 2.98
N LEU A 280 -0.70 -19.99 3.69
CA LEU A 280 -0.70 -20.02 5.16
C LEU A 280 0.14 -18.89 5.76
N LEU A 281 1.27 -18.56 5.14
CA LEU A 281 2.12 -17.46 5.56
C LEU A 281 1.40 -16.12 5.40
N GLY A 282 0.68 -15.92 4.30
CA GLY A 282 -0.17 -14.75 4.09
C GLY A 282 -1.30 -14.63 5.13
N ARG A 283 -1.96 -15.75 5.48
CA ARG A 283 -2.95 -15.77 6.58
C ARG A 283 -2.34 -15.36 7.91
N TYR A 284 -1.18 -15.93 8.24
CA TYR A 284 -0.47 -15.61 9.48
C TYR A 284 -0.09 -14.13 9.52
N PHE A 285 0.43 -13.60 8.40
CA PHE A 285 0.83 -12.21 8.29
C PHE A 285 -0.34 -11.25 8.51
N GLN A 286 -1.51 -11.51 7.90
CA GLN A 286 -2.69 -10.66 8.08
C GLN A 286 -3.20 -10.69 9.53
N ILE A 287 -3.42 -11.88 10.09
CA ILE A 287 -3.97 -12.00 11.46
C ILE A 287 -3.01 -11.39 12.48
N ARG A 288 -1.69 -11.49 12.24
CA ARG A 288 -0.68 -10.82 13.06
C ARG A 288 -0.72 -9.31 12.91
N ASP A 289 -0.89 -8.76 11.70
CA ASP A 289 -0.97 -7.30 11.51
C ASP A 289 -2.18 -6.72 12.25
N ASP A 290 -3.35 -7.36 12.10
CA ASP A 290 -4.58 -7.03 12.83
C ASP A 290 -4.35 -7.08 14.36
N TYR A 291 -3.62 -8.11 14.84
CA TYR A 291 -3.31 -8.24 16.26
C TYR A 291 -2.35 -7.17 16.76
N ALA A 292 -1.27 -6.92 16.02
CA ALA A 292 -0.27 -5.93 16.36
C ALA A 292 -0.85 -4.51 16.36
N ASN A 293 -1.80 -4.20 15.46
CA ASN A 293 -2.49 -2.91 15.41
C ASN A 293 -3.14 -2.53 16.76
N LEU A 294 -3.72 -3.53 17.46
CA LEU A 294 -4.43 -3.32 18.72
C LEU A 294 -3.57 -3.59 19.97
N ALA A 295 -2.56 -4.46 19.87
CA ALA A 295 -1.78 -4.93 21.01
C ALA A 295 -0.38 -4.29 21.14
N SER A 296 0.20 -3.75 20.05
CA SER A 296 1.59 -3.27 20.04
C SER A 296 1.72 -1.75 20.23
N PRO A 297 2.47 -1.28 21.24
CA PRO A 297 2.79 0.13 21.41
C PRO A 297 3.56 0.74 20.23
N ASP A 298 4.41 -0.05 19.56
CA ASP A 298 5.21 0.44 18.43
C ASP A 298 4.37 0.59 17.17
N TYR A 299 3.37 -0.27 16.96
CA TYR A 299 2.36 -0.07 15.92
C TYR A 299 1.56 1.20 16.18
N SER A 300 1.18 1.45 17.43
CA SER A 300 0.48 2.68 17.81
C SER A 300 1.27 3.95 17.46
N LYS A 301 2.61 3.91 17.52
CA LYS A 301 3.47 5.02 17.08
C LYS A 301 3.59 5.15 15.55
N ALA A 302 3.57 4.04 14.83
CA ALA A 302 3.82 4.00 13.39
C ALA A 302 2.59 4.36 12.53
N LYS A 303 1.42 3.96 13.01
CA LYS A 303 0.12 4.03 12.32
C LYS A 303 -0.90 4.90 13.06
N GLY A 304 -0.81 4.98 14.39
CA GLY A 304 -1.79 5.63 15.25
C GLY A 304 -2.40 4.62 16.24
N PHE A 305 -2.94 5.10 17.35
CA PHE A 305 -3.53 4.24 18.38
C PHE A 305 -4.78 3.53 17.85
N CYS A 306 -4.72 2.20 17.71
CA CYS A 306 -5.81 1.35 17.21
C CYS A 306 -6.42 1.86 15.89
N GLU A 307 -5.58 2.10 14.88
CA GLU A 307 -6.01 2.57 13.55
C GLU A 307 -7.08 1.65 12.94
N ASP A 308 -7.01 0.33 13.12
CA ASP A 308 -8.02 -0.58 12.57
C ASP A 308 -9.44 -0.28 13.11
N LEU A 309 -9.54 0.29 14.32
CA LEU A 309 -10.81 0.77 14.88
C LEU A 309 -11.25 2.10 14.26
N ASP A 310 -10.30 2.95 13.84
CA ASP A 310 -10.60 4.12 13.02
C ASP A 310 -11.08 3.74 11.64
N GLU A 311 -10.60 2.65 11.06
CA GLU A 311 -10.97 2.12 9.75
C GLU A 311 -12.27 1.31 9.79
N GLY A 312 -12.64 0.79 10.97
CA GLY A 312 -13.89 0.05 11.19
C GLY A 312 -13.90 -1.34 10.55
N LYS A 313 -12.71 -1.87 10.21
CA LYS A 313 -12.55 -3.17 9.58
C LYS A 313 -13.02 -4.29 10.51
N CYS A 314 -13.58 -5.34 9.91
CA CYS A 314 -13.93 -6.55 10.65
C CYS A 314 -12.72 -7.49 10.75
N SER A 315 -11.70 -7.06 11.51
CA SER A 315 -10.48 -7.83 11.78
C SER A 315 -10.78 -9.18 12.47
N PHE A 316 -9.82 -10.10 12.50
CA PHE A 316 -10.03 -11.41 13.14
C PHE A 316 -10.47 -11.29 14.62
N ILE A 317 -9.91 -10.30 15.34
CA ILE A 317 -10.24 -10.00 16.74
C ILE A 317 -11.67 -9.46 16.85
N MET A 318 -12.04 -8.54 15.96
CA MET A 318 -13.37 -7.94 15.92
C MET A 318 -14.44 -8.99 15.58
N LEU A 319 -14.16 -9.84 14.60
CA LEU A 319 -15.03 -10.96 14.22
C LEU A 319 -15.27 -11.92 15.39
N HIS A 320 -14.20 -12.32 16.10
CA HIS A 320 -14.36 -13.15 17.30
C HIS A 320 -15.22 -12.46 18.37
N ALA A 321 -15.02 -11.16 18.61
CA ALA A 321 -15.81 -10.41 19.58
C ALA A 321 -17.29 -10.32 19.18
N LEU A 322 -17.59 -9.98 17.93
CA LEU A 322 -18.96 -9.86 17.42
C LEU A 322 -19.75 -11.17 17.50
N ARG A 323 -19.07 -12.33 17.51
CA ARG A 323 -19.72 -13.65 17.63
C ARG A 323 -19.83 -14.17 19.05
N ASN A 324 -19.01 -13.68 19.99
CA ASN A 324 -18.90 -14.23 21.34
C ASN A 324 -19.25 -13.22 22.45
N ALA A 325 -19.46 -11.95 22.12
CA ALA A 325 -19.86 -10.94 23.10
C ALA A 325 -21.21 -11.23 23.73
N GLN A 326 -21.33 -10.93 25.02
CA GLN A 326 -22.61 -10.95 25.72
C GLN A 326 -23.60 -9.98 25.06
N PRO A 327 -24.93 -10.23 25.13
CA PRO A 327 -25.92 -9.43 24.40
C PRO A 327 -25.82 -7.91 24.63
N ALA A 328 -25.47 -7.47 25.85
CA ALA A 328 -25.27 -6.07 26.18
C ALA A 328 -24.01 -5.49 25.49
N SER A 329 -22.86 -6.14 25.64
CA SER A 329 -21.60 -5.72 25.01
C SER A 329 -21.67 -5.79 23.48
N LEU A 330 -22.35 -6.79 22.92
CA LEU A 330 -22.59 -6.91 21.47
C LEU A 330 -23.40 -5.73 20.92
N THR A 331 -24.48 -5.35 21.62
CA THR A 331 -25.30 -4.19 21.25
C THR A 331 -24.46 -2.93 21.25
N ILE A 332 -23.67 -2.69 22.30
CA ILE A 332 -22.78 -1.54 22.41
C ILE A 332 -21.76 -1.54 21.26
N LEU A 333 -21.08 -2.66 21.01
CA LEU A 333 -20.05 -2.77 19.97
C LEU A 333 -20.62 -2.45 18.57
N ARG A 334 -21.80 -2.98 18.24
CA ARG A 334 -22.50 -2.67 16.97
C ARG A 334 -22.83 -1.20 16.85
N HIS A 335 -23.34 -0.57 17.91
CA HIS A 335 -23.63 0.86 17.89
C HIS A 335 -22.35 1.70 17.75
N LEU A 336 -21.25 1.32 18.39
CA LEU A 336 -19.96 2.00 18.24
C LEU A 336 -19.44 1.92 16.80
N LEU A 337 -19.56 0.75 16.13
CA LEU A 337 -19.18 0.59 14.72
C LEU A 337 -20.05 1.46 13.79
N LEU A 338 -21.38 1.51 14.04
CA LEU A 338 -22.30 2.36 13.28
C LEU A 338 -21.99 3.86 13.46
N GLN A 339 -21.70 4.30 14.68
CA GLN A 339 -21.31 5.68 14.96
C GLN A 339 -19.96 6.02 14.35
N ARG A 340 -18.98 5.12 14.42
CA ARG A 340 -17.69 5.26 13.72
C ARG A 340 -17.90 5.47 12.23
N ARG A 341 -18.74 4.67 11.57
CA ARG A 341 -19.05 4.84 10.14
C ARG A 341 -19.63 6.23 9.85
N SER A 342 -20.58 6.68 10.67
CA SER A 342 -21.20 8.00 10.48
C SER A 342 -20.23 9.16 10.68
N ALA A 343 -19.23 9.00 11.56
CA ALA A 343 -18.23 10.02 11.86
C ALA A 343 -16.98 9.93 10.97
N GLY A 344 -16.78 8.83 10.26
CA GLY A 344 -15.58 8.56 9.44
C GLY A 344 -14.37 8.04 10.21
N CYS A 345 -14.37 8.08 11.55
CA CYS A 345 -13.31 7.56 12.42
C CYS A 345 -13.83 7.24 13.83
N ALA A 346 -13.02 6.58 14.66
CA ALA A 346 -13.36 6.28 16.04
C ALA A 346 -12.66 7.27 16.99
N GLY A 347 -13.44 8.07 17.72
CA GLY A 347 -12.88 8.91 18.79
C GLY A 347 -12.21 8.06 19.88
N LEU A 348 -11.28 8.66 20.65
CA LEU A 348 -10.50 7.95 21.68
C LEU A 348 -11.36 7.14 22.65
N GLY A 349 -12.43 7.74 23.20
CA GLY A 349 -13.35 7.04 24.10
C GLY A 349 -14.13 5.89 23.43
N HIS A 350 -14.40 5.97 22.12
CA HIS A 350 -14.97 4.84 21.37
C HIS A 350 -13.96 3.70 21.28
N LYS A 351 -12.69 4.00 20.95
CA LYS A 351 -11.62 3.00 20.86
C LYS A 351 -11.38 2.30 22.18
N GLU A 352 -11.27 3.06 23.28
CA GLU A 352 -11.12 2.50 24.64
C GLU A 352 -12.28 1.58 25.00
N LYS A 353 -13.52 1.97 24.69
CA LYS A 353 -14.70 1.16 24.97
C LYS A 353 -14.75 -0.10 24.10
N MET A 354 -14.42 -0.01 22.81
CA MET A 354 -14.30 -1.17 21.93
C MET A 354 -13.23 -2.13 22.48
N LEU A 355 -12.04 -1.63 22.81
CA LEU A 355 -10.94 -2.44 23.33
C LEU A 355 -11.31 -3.15 24.63
N ALA A 356 -12.01 -2.48 25.55
CA ALA A 356 -12.53 -3.10 26.76
C ALA A 356 -13.48 -4.27 26.46
N ILE A 357 -14.34 -4.15 25.45
CA ILE A 357 -15.22 -5.25 25.00
C ILE A 357 -14.38 -6.38 24.38
N LEU A 358 -13.38 -6.07 23.54
CA LEU A 358 -12.49 -7.08 22.95
C LEU A 358 -11.70 -7.87 24.02
N GLN A 359 -11.35 -7.20 25.13
CA GLN A 359 -10.71 -7.83 26.29
C GLN A 359 -11.70 -8.68 27.09
N GLU A 360 -12.92 -8.18 27.35
CA GLU A 360 -13.99 -8.92 28.03
C GLU A 360 -14.32 -10.23 27.30
N THR A 361 -14.38 -10.20 25.97
CA THR A 361 -14.64 -11.39 25.14
C THR A 361 -13.45 -12.33 25.02
N GLY A 362 -12.29 -11.97 25.56
CA GLY A 362 -11.05 -12.73 25.41
C GLY A 362 -10.53 -12.78 23.96
N SER A 363 -10.98 -11.88 23.08
CA SER A 363 -10.67 -11.95 21.64
C SER A 363 -9.18 -11.79 21.36
N LEU A 364 -8.50 -10.89 22.07
CA LEU A 364 -7.03 -10.73 21.95
C LEU A 364 -6.31 -12.03 22.31
N LYS A 365 -6.70 -12.67 23.42
CA LYS A 365 -6.11 -13.94 23.86
C LYS A 365 -6.37 -15.05 22.84
N PHE A 366 -7.62 -15.18 22.38
CA PHE A 366 -8.00 -16.14 21.36
C PHE A 366 -7.18 -15.98 20.08
N THR A 367 -7.03 -14.75 19.58
CA THR A 367 -6.22 -14.47 18.38
C THR A 367 -4.76 -14.82 18.59
N SER A 368 -4.18 -14.51 19.75
CA SER A 368 -2.80 -14.89 20.09
C SER A 368 -2.61 -16.42 20.09
N GLU A 369 -3.54 -17.18 20.68
CA GLU A 369 -3.51 -18.64 20.66
C GLU A 369 -3.64 -19.22 19.24
N MET A 370 -4.50 -18.63 18.41
CA MET A 370 -4.64 -19.03 17.01
C MET A 370 -3.36 -18.74 16.20
N LEU A 371 -2.70 -17.60 16.44
CA LEU A 371 -1.41 -17.29 15.83
C LEU A 371 -0.35 -18.31 16.22
N GLN A 372 -0.27 -18.71 17.50
CA GLN A 372 0.68 -19.75 17.95
C GLN A 372 0.43 -21.10 17.24
N GLN A 373 -0.82 -21.51 17.09
CA GLN A 373 -1.18 -22.75 16.38
C GLN A 373 -0.84 -22.68 14.88
N LEU A 374 -1.11 -21.53 14.24
CA LEU A 374 -0.80 -21.31 12.83
C LEU A 374 0.71 -21.26 12.58
N HIS A 375 1.47 -20.63 13.48
CA HIS A 375 2.93 -20.65 13.44
C HIS A 375 3.48 -22.08 13.56
N GLY A 376 2.97 -22.88 14.50
CA GLY A 376 3.35 -24.29 14.64
C GLY A 376 3.05 -25.10 13.37
N SER A 377 1.94 -24.80 12.69
CA SER A 377 1.59 -25.40 11.40
C SER A 377 2.57 -24.99 10.30
N LEU A 378 2.92 -23.70 10.21
CA LEU A 378 3.92 -23.20 9.25
C LEU A 378 5.29 -23.84 9.44
N VAL A 379 5.74 -24.01 10.69
CA VAL A 379 7.01 -24.68 11.00
C VAL A 379 7.00 -26.14 10.57
N LYS A 380 5.85 -26.84 10.71
CA LYS A 380 5.72 -28.22 10.25
C LYS A 380 5.78 -28.30 8.72
N GLU A 381 5.01 -27.46 8.03
CA GLU A 381 5.00 -27.41 6.55
C GLU A 381 6.38 -27.08 5.97
N LEU A 382 7.11 -26.16 6.61
CA LEU A 382 8.49 -25.85 6.23
C LEU A 382 9.37 -27.09 6.29
N LYS A 383 9.30 -27.89 7.37
CA LYS A 383 10.09 -29.13 7.49
C LYS A 383 9.71 -30.17 6.42
N ASP A 384 8.42 -30.29 6.09
CA ASP A 384 7.94 -31.22 5.07
C ASP A 384 8.42 -30.78 3.66
N LEU A 385 8.47 -29.47 3.40
CA LEU A 385 9.05 -28.89 2.19
C LEU A 385 10.56 -29.11 2.13
N GLU A 386 11.31 -28.91 3.22
CA GLU A 386 12.75 -29.17 3.26
C GLU A 386 13.09 -30.63 2.96
N GLN A 387 12.27 -31.58 3.42
CA GLN A 387 12.41 -32.99 3.06
C GLN A 387 12.14 -33.22 1.56
N THR A 388 11.13 -32.54 1.01
CA THR A 388 10.77 -32.63 -0.41
C THR A 388 11.87 -32.08 -1.32
N PHE A 389 12.47 -30.94 -0.96
CA PHE A 389 13.55 -30.31 -1.72
C PHE A 389 14.94 -30.88 -1.40
N GLY A 390 15.09 -31.62 -0.30
CA GLY A 390 16.39 -32.12 0.18
C GLY A 390 17.34 -31.02 0.67
N VAL A 391 16.86 -29.79 0.82
CA VAL A 391 17.65 -28.61 1.18
C VAL A 391 16.93 -27.83 2.28
N ARG A 392 17.62 -27.62 3.40
CA ARG A 392 17.15 -26.78 4.52
C ARG A 392 17.07 -25.31 4.08
N ASN A 393 16.00 -24.62 4.44
CA ASN A 393 15.78 -23.22 4.10
C ASN A 393 15.88 -22.34 5.35
N GLN A 394 17.10 -21.96 5.71
CA GLN A 394 17.36 -21.16 6.92
C GLN A 394 16.69 -19.79 6.85
N LEU A 395 16.62 -19.15 5.68
CA LEU A 395 15.97 -17.85 5.52
C LEU A 395 14.47 -17.91 5.84
N LEU A 396 13.76 -18.98 5.47
CA LEU A 396 12.36 -19.14 5.87
C LEU A 396 12.20 -19.35 7.37
N HIS A 397 13.13 -20.05 8.02
CA HIS A 397 13.14 -20.16 9.49
C HIS A 397 13.31 -18.78 10.14
N ASP A 398 14.25 -17.98 9.65
CA ASP A 398 14.52 -16.64 10.17
C ASP A 398 13.30 -15.71 9.97
N VAL A 399 12.63 -15.79 8.82
CA VAL A 399 11.38 -15.06 8.56
C VAL A 399 10.28 -15.48 9.53
N LEU A 400 10.10 -16.78 9.77
CA LEU A 400 9.06 -17.25 10.70
C LEU A 400 9.34 -16.80 12.15
N GLU A 401 10.60 -16.82 12.59
CA GLU A 401 10.95 -16.37 13.94
C GLU A 401 10.77 -14.85 14.09
N ALA A 402 11.17 -14.08 13.08
CA ALA A 402 10.99 -12.61 13.06
C ALA A 402 9.51 -12.18 13.07
N LEU A 403 8.60 -13.05 12.64
CA LEU A 403 7.16 -12.80 12.68
C LEU A 403 6.48 -13.38 13.93
N ARG A 404 7.22 -13.99 14.86
CA ARG A 404 6.66 -14.62 16.06
C ARG A 404 6.31 -13.62 17.16
N GLU A 405 7.10 -12.54 17.24
CA GLU A 405 6.87 -11.37 18.10
C GLU A 405 5.83 -10.43 17.48
#